data_AF-A0A965A7X2-F1
#
_entry.id   AF-A0A965A7X2-F1
#
_cell.length_a   1.000
_cell.length_b   1.000
_cell.length_c   1.000
_cell.angle_alpha   90.00
_cell.angle_beta   90.00
_cell.angle_gamma   90.00
#
_symmetry.space_group_name_H-M   'P 1'
#
loop_
_entity.id
_entity.type
_entity.pdbx_description
1 polymer ?
#
loop_
_entity_poly.entity_id
_entity_poly.type
_entity_poly.pdbx_seq_one_letter_code
_entity_poly.pdbx_strand_id
1 'polypeptide(L)'
;MKTVLPLFLLCLCFISSFAQVTDPRCVQTLRTARATYEQGRLHEMQSLLDDCLNNFSKNEKIEAYKLLVLTYIYLEEPLKADEAMLDLLRTDNFFKPSDADPAEFRNLYAKFRTKPVLSIGLR
;
A
#
# COMPACT_ATOMS: atom_id res chain seq x y z
N MET A 1 -14.05 -47.32 -16.13
CA MET A 1 -14.46 -45.90 -15.98
C MET A 1 -14.10 -45.26 -14.63
N LYS A 2 -13.52 -45.98 -13.65
CA LYS A 2 -13.19 -45.43 -12.31
C LYS A 2 -11.77 -44.83 -12.19
N THR A 3 -10.88 -45.12 -13.15
CA THR A 3 -9.47 -44.70 -13.15
C THR A 3 -9.19 -43.40 -13.92
N VAL A 4 -10.14 -42.92 -14.73
CA VAL A 4 -10.05 -41.63 -15.45
C VAL A 4 -10.48 -40.42 -14.61
N LEU A 5 -11.29 -40.66 -13.57
CA LEU A 5 -11.75 -39.64 -12.62
C LEU A 5 -10.62 -38.99 -11.79
N PRO A 6 -9.65 -39.71 -11.23
CA PRO A 6 -8.55 -39.08 -10.47
C PRO A 6 -7.59 -38.31 -11.39
N LEU A 7 -7.43 -38.72 -12.65
CA LEU A 7 -6.56 -38.04 -13.62
C LEU A 7 -7.15 -36.69 -14.06
N PHE A 8 -8.47 -36.61 -14.22
CA PHE A 8 -9.17 -35.37 -14.52
C PHE A 8 -9.12 -34.38 -13.34
N LEU A 9 -9.22 -34.88 -12.10
CA LEU A 9 -9.17 -34.06 -10.89
C LEU A 9 -7.76 -33.49 -10.60
N LEU A 10 -6.70 -34.20 -10.99
CA LEU A 10 -5.31 -33.71 -10.91
C LEU A 10 -5.02 -32.59 -11.93
N CYS A 11 -5.69 -32.60 -13.08
CA CYS A 11 -5.48 -31.62 -14.15
C CYS A 11 -6.09 -30.24 -13.84
N LEU A 12 -7.18 -30.20 -13.05
CA LEU A 12 -7.83 -28.95 -12.62
C LEU A 12 -7.05 -28.15 -11.57
N CYS A 13 -6.08 -28.76 -10.87
CA CYS A 13 -5.28 -28.07 -9.85
C CYS A 13 -4.15 -27.19 -10.41
N PHE A 14 -3.86 -27.23 -11.72
CA PHE A 14 -2.74 -26.50 -12.32
C PHE A 14 -3.09 -25.10 -12.89
N ILE A 15 -4.36 -24.68 -12.87
CA ILE A 15 -4.82 -23.56 -13.71
C ILE A 15 -4.78 -22.18 -13.01
N SER A 16 -4.34 -22.07 -11.75
CA SER A 16 -4.46 -20.78 -11.06
C SER A 16 -3.34 -20.47 -10.06
N SER A 17 -2.11 -20.38 -10.57
CA SER A 17 -1.05 -19.60 -9.93
C SER A 17 -0.78 -18.36 -10.77
N PHE A 18 -1.59 -17.30 -10.57
CA PHE A 18 -1.21 -15.96 -10.99
C PHE A 18 -0.16 -15.45 -9.99
N ALA A 19 1.12 -15.58 -10.32
CA ALA A 19 2.16 -14.85 -9.59
C ALA A 19 1.89 -13.36 -9.78
N GLN A 20 1.81 -12.61 -8.68
CA GLN A 20 1.76 -11.15 -8.74
C GLN A 20 3.08 -10.68 -9.33
N VAL A 21 3.05 -10.19 -10.57
CA VAL A 21 4.23 -9.66 -11.25
C VAL A 21 4.57 -8.34 -10.59
N THR A 22 5.47 -8.41 -9.63
CA THR A 22 6.09 -7.23 -9.00
C THR A 22 7.43 -6.99 -9.67
N ASP A 23 7.72 -5.73 -10.06
CA ASP A 23 9.04 -5.36 -10.56
C ASP A 23 10.10 -5.55 -9.44
N PRO A 24 11.08 -6.46 -9.61
CA PRO A 24 12.10 -6.73 -8.59
C PRO A 24 12.88 -5.48 -8.18
N ARG A 25 13.05 -4.53 -9.10
CA ARG A 25 13.74 -3.26 -8.82
C ARG A 25 12.94 -2.42 -7.84
N CYS A 26 11.62 -2.39 -7.99
CA CYS A 26 10.75 -1.63 -7.11
C CYS A 26 10.67 -2.24 -5.71
N VAL A 27 10.66 -3.56 -5.59
CA VAL A 27 10.80 -4.22 -4.27
C VAL A 27 12.08 -3.74 -3.58
N GLN A 28 13.19 -3.70 -4.32
CA GLN A 28 14.46 -3.24 -3.77
C GLN A 28 14.41 -1.74 -3.42
N THR A 29 13.80 -0.90 -4.25
CA THR A 29 13.57 0.52 -3.97
C THR A 29 12.77 0.72 -2.69
N LEU A 30 11.69 -0.04 -2.47
CA LEU A 30 10.88 0.05 -1.27
C LEU A 30 11.67 -0.35 -0.01
N ARG A 31 12.52 -1.38 -0.11
CA ARG A 31 13.43 -1.75 0.98
C ARG A 31 14.44 -0.64 1.28
N THR A 32 15.01 -0.02 0.25
CA THR A 32 15.89 1.13 0.40
C THR A 32 15.15 2.31 1.03
N ALA A 33 13.92 2.59 0.61
CA ALA A 33 13.10 3.66 1.16
C ALA A 33 12.86 3.49 2.66
N ARG A 34 12.54 2.27 3.12
CA ARG A 34 12.47 1.97 4.57
C ARG A 34 13.79 2.29 5.26
N ALA A 35 14.92 1.79 4.73
CA ALA A 35 16.23 2.06 5.33
C ALA A 35 16.58 3.56 5.37
N THR A 36 16.24 4.29 4.31
CA THR A 36 16.42 5.74 4.20
C THR A 36 15.57 6.49 5.24
N TYR A 37 14.32 6.06 5.48
CA TYR A 37 13.45 6.59 6.52
C TYR A 37 14.07 6.40 7.91
N GLU A 38 14.51 5.17 8.23
CA GLU A 38 15.16 4.84 9.50
C GLU A 38 16.47 5.61 9.73
N GLN A 39 17.16 5.99 8.64
CA GLN A 39 18.36 6.83 8.69
C GLN A 39 18.07 8.33 8.83
N GLY A 40 16.81 8.75 8.79
CA GLY A 40 16.41 10.17 8.84
C GLY A 40 16.70 10.95 7.55
N ARG A 41 16.99 10.26 6.44
CA ARG A 41 17.29 10.86 5.14
C ARG A 41 16.01 11.15 4.36
N LEU A 42 15.20 12.07 4.85
CA LEU A 42 13.81 12.19 4.42
C LEU A 42 13.59 12.97 3.13
N HIS A 43 14.49 13.91 2.78
CA HIS A 43 14.31 14.79 1.62
C HIS A 43 14.32 14.06 0.27
N GLU A 44 14.97 12.90 0.18
CA GLU A 44 15.03 12.11 -1.06
C GLU A 44 13.94 11.05 -1.15
N MET A 45 13.08 10.91 -0.13
CA MET A 45 12.05 9.87 -0.05
C MET A 45 11.12 9.90 -1.25
N GLN A 46 10.65 11.11 -1.62
CA GLN A 46 9.75 11.31 -2.75
C GLN A 46 10.41 10.86 -4.05
N SER A 47 11.58 11.42 -4.36
CA SER A 47 12.33 11.06 -5.58
C SER A 47 12.69 9.58 -5.65
N LEU A 48 12.91 8.93 -4.50
CA LEU A 48 13.23 7.50 -4.46
C LEU A 48 12.02 6.64 -4.82
N LEU A 49 10.81 7.04 -4.43
CA LEU A 49 9.60 6.25 -4.61
C LEU A 49 8.85 6.54 -5.90
N ASP A 50 8.95 7.76 -6.45
CA ASP A 50 8.17 8.24 -7.60
C ASP A 50 8.24 7.31 -8.81
N ASP A 51 9.45 6.82 -9.16
CA ASP A 51 9.67 5.91 -10.30
C ASP A 51 8.94 4.56 -10.16
N CYS A 52 8.66 4.16 -8.92
CA CYS A 52 8.06 2.88 -8.60
C CYS A 52 6.59 2.95 -8.19
N LEU A 53 6.05 4.14 -7.88
CA LEU A 53 4.66 4.31 -7.49
C LEU A 53 3.69 3.64 -8.45
N ASN A 54 3.90 3.75 -9.77
CA ASN A 54 3.02 3.14 -10.76
C ASN A 54 3.20 1.62 -10.91
N ASN A 55 4.39 1.10 -10.59
CA ASN A 55 4.78 -0.30 -10.78
C ASN A 55 4.59 -1.16 -9.53
N PHE A 56 4.34 -0.55 -8.38
CA PHE A 56 4.03 -1.25 -7.15
C PHE A 56 2.70 -1.99 -7.22
N SER A 57 2.69 -3.18 -6.60
CA SER A 57 1.44 -3.86 -6.22
C SER A 57 0.66 -3.01 -5.23
N LYS A 58 -0.62 -3.32 -5.03
CA LYS A 58 -1.48 -2.57 -4.09
C LYS A 58 -0.87 -2.48 -2.69
N ASN A 59 -0.32 -3.59 -2.17
CA ASN A 59 0.27 -3.62 -0.83
C ASN A 59 1.53 -2.75 -0.73
N GLU A 60 2.36 -2.77 -1.76
CA GLU A 60 3.58 -1.95 -1.83
C GLU A 60 3.25 -0.47 -1.99
N LYS A 61 2.19 -0.12 -2.73
CA LYS A 61 1.67 1.25 -2.80
C LYS A 61 1.23 1.75 -1.44
N ILE A 62 0.44 0.94 -0.70
CA ILE A 62 0.00 1.29 0.65
C ILE A 62 1.20 1.60 1.54
N GLU A 63 2.23 0.77 1.48
CA GLU A 63 3.43 0.97 2.27
C GLU A 63 4.24 2.21 1.83
N ALA A 64 4.43 2.40 0.53
CA ALA A 64 5.14 3.55 -0.03
C ALA A 64 4.45 4.87 0.35
N TYR A 65 3.13 4.96 0.19
CA TYR A 65 2.37 6.13 0.60
C TYR A 65 2.41 6.34 2.12
N LYS A 66 2.38 5.28 2.92
CA LYS A 66 2.54 5.39 4.37
C LYS A 66 3.90 5.98 4.75
N LEU A 67 4.99 5.54 4.11
CA LEU A 67 6.33 6.13 4.29
C LEU A 67 6.36 7.60 3.88
N LEU A 68 5.73 7.97 2.77
CA LEU A 68 5.63 9.36 2.33
C LEU A 68 4.88 10.23 3.33
N VAL A 69 3.73 9.78 3.84
CA VAL A 69 2.99 10.51 4.88
C VAL A 69 3.87 10.73 6.11
N LEU A 70 4.50 9.67 6.62
CA LEU A 70 5.37 9.76 7.80
C LEU A 70 6.54 10.72 7.56
N THR A 71 7.13 10.67 6.37
CA THR A 71 8.20 11.58 5.94
C THR A 71 7.72 13.03 5.95
N TYR A 72 6.57 13.33 5.34
CA TYR A 72 6.05 14.71 5.30
C TYR A 72 5.58 15.22 6.65
N ILE A 73 5.08 14.35 7.53
CA ILE A 73 4.81 14.70 8.94
C ILE A 73 6.10 15.15 9.62
N TYR A 74 7.17 14.36 9.49
CA TYR A 74 8.45 14.69 10.13
C TYR A 74 9.10 15.95 9.55
N LEU A 75 8.97 16.16 8.24
CA LEU A 75 9.46 17.37 7.56
C LEU A 75 8.58 18.61 7.82
N GLU A 76 7.51 18.48 8.61
CA GLU A 76 6.55 19.55 8.89
C GLU A 76 5.93 20.16 7.61
N GLU A 77 5.66 19.31 6.61
CA GLU A 77 5.03 19.69 5.33
C GLU A 77 3.56 19.22 5.30
N PRO A 78 2.61 19.90 5.99
CA PRO A 78 1.26 19.39 6.21
C PRO A 78 0.46 19.20 4.92
N LEU A 79 0.65 20.08 3.93
CA LEU A 79 -0.05 19.99 2.65
C LEU A 79 0.31 18.69 1.90
N LYS A 80 1.60 18.35 1.85
CA LYS A 80 2.07 17.11 1.21
C LYS A 80 1.69 15.87 2.01
N ALA A 81 1.68 15.97 3.35
CA ALA A 81 1.22 14.88 4.20
C ALA A 81 -0.27 14.57 3.95
N ASP A 82 -1.10 15.60 3.80
CA ASP A 82 -2.52 15.46 3.46
C ASP A 82 -2.70 14.82 2.08
N GLU A 83 -1.96 15.28 1.07
CA GLU A 83 -1.98 14.71 -0.29
C GLU A 83 -1.57 13.23 -0.31
N ALA A 84 -0.45 12.89 0.33
CA ALA A 84 0.02 11.51 0.43
C ALA A 84 -0.96 10.59 1.19
N MET A 85 -1.64 11.13 2.21
CA MET A 85 -2.68 10.40 2.94
C MET A 85 -3.91 10.16 2.06
N LEU A 86 -4.31 11.14 1.25
CA LEU A 86 -5.38 10.93 0.26
C LEU A 86 -5.02 9.84 -0.74
N ASP A 87 -3.78 9.81 -1.22
CA ASP A 87 -3.33 8.77 -2.16
C ASP A 87 -3.25 7.38 -1.52
N LEU A 88 -2.87 7.29 -0.25
CA LEU A 88 -2.98 6.08 0.56
C LEU A 88 -4.43 5.57 0.60
N LEU A 89 -5.38 6.44 0.94
CA LEU A 89 -6.80 6.09 1.07
C LEU A 89 -7.45 5.77 -0.29
N ARG A 90 -7.02 6.42 -1.37
CA ARG A 90 -7.44 6.07 -2.74
C ARG A 90 -6.93 4.69 -3.14
N THR A 91 -5.71 4.36 -2.74
CA THR A 91 -5.12 3.03 -2.98
C THR A 91 -5.89 1.96 -2.22
N ASP A 92 -6.22 2.21 -0.95
CA ASP A 92 -7.05 1.31 -0.16
C ASP A 92 -8.03 2.05 0.77
N ASN A 93 -9.28 2.13 0.33
CA ASN A 93 -10.35 2.82 1.08
C ASN A 93 -10.64 2.19 2.45
N PHE A 94 -10.22 0.94 2.66
CA PHE A 94 -10.40 0.21 3.92
C PHE A 94 -9.17 0.27 4.83
N PHE A 95 -8.11 0.98 4.41
CA PHE A 95 -6.91 1.14 5.21
C PHE A 95 -7.25 1.71 6.60
N LYS A 96 -6.64 1.13 7.63
CA LYS A 96 -6.72 1.63 9.00
C LYS A 96 -5.31 1.65 9.60
N PRO A 97 -4.91 2.76 10.24
CA PRO A 97 -3.68 2.79 11.02
C PRO A 97 -3.68 1.71 12.10
N SER A 98 -2.49 1.19 12.39
CA SER A 98 -2.25 0.29 13.52
C SER A 98 -2.03 1.09 14.80
N ASP A 99 -2.24 0.47 15.96
CA ASP A 99 -1.89 1.06 17.26
C ASP A 99 -0.38 1.29 17.42
N ALA A 100 0.44 0.55 16.67
CA ALA A 100 1.89 0.74 16.62
C ALA A 100 2.33 1.98 15.81
N ASP A 101 1.42 2.58 15.03
CA ASP A 101 1.77 3.76 14.23
C ASP A 101 1.96 5.00 15.13
N PRO A 102 2.74 6.01 14.70
CA PRO A 102 2.90 7.25 15.46
C PRO A 102 1.55 7.96 15.68
N ALA A 103 1.44 8.70 16.79
CA ALA A 103 0.22 9.41 17.14
C ALA A 103 -0.14 10.47 16.08
N GLU A 104 0.87 11.13 15.52
CA GLU A 104 0.76 12.14 14.49
C GLU A 104 0.10 11.56 13.22
N PHE A 105 0.52 10.36 12.82
CA PHE A 105 -0.06 9.65 11.67
C PHE A 105 -1.53 9.31 11.91
N ARG A 106 -1.87 8.80 13.10
CA ARG A 106 -3.27 8.51 13.46
C ARG A 106 -4.12 9.79 13.51
N ASN A 107 -3.58 10.87 14.06
CA ASN A 107 -4.26 12.16 14.14
C ASN A 107 -4.51 12.75 12.75
N LEU A 108 -3.54 12.62 11.84
CA LEU A 108 -3.71 13.01 10.43
C LEU A 108 -4.81 12.19 9.76
N TYR A 109 -4.75 10.86 9.86
CA TYR A 109 -5.77 9.95 9.32
C TYR A 109 -7.17 10.29 9.83
N ALA A 110 -7.31 10.65 11.12
CA ALA A 110 -8.60 11.01 11.73
C ALA A 110 -9.27 12.24 11.10
N LYS A 111 -8.53 13.11 10.40
CA LYS A 111 -9.09 14.26 9.67
C LYS A 111 -9.86 13.82 8.43
N PHE A 112 -9.52 12.66 7.86
CA PHE A 112 -10.10 12.17 6.62
C PHE A 112 -11.34 11.32 6.88
N ARG A 113 -12.38 11.55 6.06
CA ARG A 113 -13.63 10.82 6.15
C ARG A 113 -13.57 9.56 5.29
N THR A 114 -13.34 8.41 5.90
CA THR A 114 -13.31 7.10 5.22
C THR A 114 -14.65 6.37 5.20
N LYS A 115 -15.64 6.82 5.97
CA LYS A 115 -16.98 6.23 6.03
C LYS A 115 -17.98 6.98 5.13
N PRO A 116 -18.81 6.26 4.34
CA PRO A 116 -19.83 6.89 3.49
C PRO A 116 -20.85 7.65 4.34
N VAL A 117 -21.34 8.79 3.82
CA VAL A 117 -22.40 9.59 4.47
C VAL A 117 -23.75 8.89 4.36
N LEU A 118 -23.99 8.28 3.20
CA LEU A 118 -25.21 7.62 2.83
C LEU A 118 -24.83 6.34 2.08
N SER A 119 -25.34 5.20 2.54
CA SER A 119 -25.24 3.91 1.86
C SER A 119 -26.66 3.42 1.65
N ILE A 120 -27.09 3.31 0.39
CA ILE A 120 -28.40 2.79 0.03
C ILE A 120 -28.18 1.37 -0.47
N GLY A 121 -28.66 0.38 0.29
CA GLY A 121 -28.68 -1.02 -0.13
C GLY A 121 -30.08 -1.42 -0.54
N LEU A 122 -30.24 -1.99 -1.73
CA LEU A 122 -31.44 -2.75 -2.11
C LEU A 122 -31.19 -4.22 -1.75
N ARG A 123 -32.15 -4.83 -1.06
CA ARG A 123 -32.13 -6.23 -0.65
C ARG A 123 -32.68 -7.14 -1.74
#